data_AF-A0AAU4G227-F1
#
_entry.id   AF-A0AAU4G227-F1
#
_cell.length_a   1.000
_cell.length_b   1.000
_cell.length_c   1.000
_cell.angle_alpha   90.00
_cell.angle_beta   90.00
_cell.angle_gamma   90.00
#
_symmetry.space_group_name_H-M   'P 1'
#
loop_
_entity.id
_entity.type
_entity.pdbx_description
1 polymer ?
#
loop_
_entity_poly.entity_id
_entity_poly.type
_entity_poly.pdbx_seq_one_letter_code
_entity_poly.pdbx_strand_id
1 'polypeptide(L)'
;MKELDDVASRGEDYLTRQQRALAEAVVEGASDRSFRLAEHLAAEGGVRRSDILAATALFLAYRAFRDGRAEDVQRFLTRLREQDRDSVKLVRHLVRLEAARAKGWLPKAQYDELLSYAWREKRFDLVLRAGKIESRDVAATGGWAAVERDFCPLLT
;
A
#
# COMPACT_ATOMS: atom_id res chain seq x y z
N MET A 1 10.53 -26.58 -36.74
CA MET A 1 10.28 -26.55 -35.28
C MET A 1 10.87 -25.25 -34.69
N LYS A 2 10.42 -24.10 -35.21
CA LYS A 2 10.91 -22.76 -34.83
C LYS A 2 9.76 -21.79 -34.50
N GLU A 3 8.51 -22.29 -34.54
CA GLU A 3 7.27 -21.53 -34.28
C GLU A 3 6.65 -21.87 -32.92
N LEU A 4 7.27 -22.77 -32.14
CA LEU A 4 6.81 -23.14 -30.80
C LEU A 4 7.51 -22.36 -29.68
N ASP A 5 8.63 -21.69 -29.97
CA ASP A 5 9.33 -20.84 -29.00
C ASP A 5 8.74 -19.42 -28.92
N ASP A 6 7.99 -18.96 -29.93
CA ASP A 6 7.33 -17.64 -29.91
C ASP A 6 6.01 -17.63 -29.15
N VAL A 7 5.44 -18.81 -28.83
CA VAL A 7 4.16 -18.93 -28.11
C VAL A 7 4.35 -18.95 -26.59
N ALA A 8 5.52 -19.37 -26.10
CA ALA A 8 5.88 -19.33 -24.67
C ALA A 8 6.12 -17.89 -24.15
N SER A 9 6.29 -16.91 -25.05
CA SER A 9 6.54 -15.50 -24.74
C SER A 9 5.26 -14.66 -24.55
N ARG A 10 4.07 -15.21 -24.83
CA ARG A 10 2.78 -14.46 -24.82
C ARG A 10 1.89 -14.70 -23.58
N GLY A 11 2.45 -15.16 -22.46
CA GLY A 11 1.68 -15.69 -21.34
C GLY A 11 1.50 -14.81 -20.09
N GLU A 12 2.04 -13.59 -20.04
CA GLU A 12 1.77 -12.70 -18.90
C GLU A 12 0.53 -11.84 -19.17
N ASP A 13 -0.53 -12.13 -18.40
CA ASP A 13 -1.75 -11.33 -18.35
C ASP A 13 -1.42 -9.84 -18.27
N TYR A 14 -2.11 -9.03 -19.07
CA TYR A 14 -1.87 -7.59 -19.19
C TYR A 14 -1.91 -6.90 -17.82
N LEU A 15 -2.88 -7.28 -16.97
CA LEU A 15 -3.01 -6.76 -15.61
C LEU A 15 -1.79 -7.08 -14.75
N THR A 16 -1.27 -8.29 -14.87
CA THR A 16 -0.06 -8.72 -14.14
C THR A 16 1.15 -7.88 -14.52
N ARG A 17 1.31 -7.55 -15.82
CA ARG A 17 2.39 -6.66 -16.29
C ARG A 17 2.24 -5.24 -15.78
N GLN A 18 1.03 -4.70 -15.79
CA GLN A 18 0.77 -3.35 -15.29
C GLN A 18 1.00 -3.24 -13.78
N GLN A 19 0.62 -4.26 -13.01
CA GLN A 19 0.92 -4.34 -11.58
C GLN A 19 2.42 -4.38 -11.31
N ARG A 20 3.18 -5.17 -12.07
CA ARG A 20 4.64 -5.21 -11.96
C ARG A 20 5.26 -3.87 -12.33
N ALA A 21 4.83 -3.25 -13.42
CA ALA A 21 5.32 -1.94 -13.84
C ALA A 21 5.03 -0.85 -12.79
N LEU A 22 3.86 -0.88 -12.15
CA LEU A 22 3.54 0.04 -11.05
C LEU A 22 4.48 -0.20 -9.85
N ALA A 23 4.67 -1.46 -9.45
CA ALA A 23 5.56 -1.81 -8.35
C ALA A 23 7.00 -1.33 -8.61
N GLU A 24 7.51 -1.55 -9.83
CA GLU A 24 8.82 -1.06 -10.27
C GLU A 24 8.91 0.46 -10.24
N ALA A 25 7.93 1.18 -10.81
CA ALA A 25 7.93 2.64 -10.82
C ALA A 25 7.90 3.23 -9.39
N VAL A 26 7.17 2.62 -8.47
CA VAL A 26 7.13 3.00 -7.06
C VAL A 26 8.47 2.74 -6.38
N VAL A 27 9.09 1.58 -6.65
CA VAL A 27 10.43 1.23 -6.15
C VAL A 27 11.52 2.13 -6.73
N GLU A 28 11.39 2.62 -7.97
CA GLU A 28 12.29 3.61 -8.55
C GLU A 28 12.04 5.01 -7.97
N GLY A 29 10.82 5.29 -7.49
CA GLY A 29 10.38 6.62 -7.05
C GLY A 29 9.94 7.51 -8.22
N ALA A 30 9.61 6.91 -9.36
CA ALA A 30 9.17 7.61 -10.56
C ALA A 30 7.72 8.08 -10.39
N SER A 31 7.53 9.20 -9.68
CA SER A 31 6.22 9.78 -9.29
C SER A 31 5.19 9.73 -10.42
N ASP A 32 5.38 10.51 -11.48
CA ASP A 32 4.35 10.70 -12.50
C ASP A 32 4.10 9.43 -13.31
N ARG A 33 5.10 8.57 -13.43
CA ARG A 33 4.94 7.24 -14.03
C ARG A 33 4.09 6.36 -13.12
N SER A 34 4.36 6.34 -11.81
CA SER A 34 3.61 5.53 -10.84
C SER A 34 2.14 5.93 -10.81
N PHE A 35 1.83 7.22 -10.74
CA PHE A 35 0.44 7.68 -10.75
C PHE A 35 -0.28 7.36 -12.07
N ARG A 36 0.37 7.55 -13.24
CA ARG A 36 -0.23 7.16 -14.52
C ARG A 36 -0.53 5.65 -14.61
N LEU A 37 0.37 4.81 -14.11
CA LEU A 37 0.17 3.35 -14.08
C LEU A 37 -0.95 2.97 -13.11
N ALA A 38 -1.05 3.63 -11.96
CA ALA A 38 -2.13 3.43 -11.01
C ALA A 38 -3.50 3.83 -11.58
N GLU A 39 -3.57 4.96 -12.30
CA GLU A 39 -4.77 5.39 -13.03
C GLU A 39 -5.18 4.37 -14.09
N HIS A 40 -4.21 3.88 -14.87
CA HIS A 40 -4.45 2.86 -15.88
C HIS A 40 -5.03 1.60 -15.25
N LEU A 41 -4.40 1.09 -14.18
CA LEU A 41 -4.88 -0.09 -13.45
C LEU A 41 -6.27 0.12 -12.84
N ALA A 42 -6.60 1.32 -12.36
CA ALA A 42 -7.92 1.63 -11.87
C ALA A 42 -8.99 1.55 -12.98
N ALA A 43 -8.65 1.97 -14.20
CA ALA A 43 -9.55 1.97 -15.35
C ALA A 43 -9.86 0.56 -15.88
N GLU A 44 -8.93 -0.39 -15.75
CA GLU A 44 -9.12 -1.78 -16.15
C GLU A 44 -10.10 -2.56 -15.24
N GLY A 45 -10.50 -1.98 -14.11
CA GLY A 45 -11.45 -2.57 -13.17
C GLY A 45 -10.81 -3.53 -12.14
N GLY A 46 -11.59 -3.91 -11.13
CA GLY A 46 -11.17 -4.87 -10.09
C GLY A 46 -10.70 -4.24 -8.76
N VAL A 47 -10.42 -2.94 -8.74
CA VAL A 47 -10.10 -2.18 -7.51
C VAL A 47 -10.64 -0.75 -7.62
N ARG A 48 -11.01 -0.12 -6.48
CA ARG A 48 -11.44 1.28 -6.50
C ARG A 48 -10.24 2.16 -6.84
N ARG A 49 -10.44 3.14 -7.72
CA ARG A 49 -9.43 4.15 -8.09
C ARG A 49 -8.79 4.82 -6.87
N SER A 50 -9.60 5.21 -5.89
CA SER A 50 -9.10 5.85 -4.65
C SER A 50 -8.20 4.93 -3.82
N ASP A 51 -8.42 3.61 -3.83
CA ASP A 51 -7.59 2.64 -3.10
C ASP A 51 -6.19 2.55 -3.71
N ILE A 52 -6.10 2.41 -5.04
CA ILE A 52 -4.80 2.25 -5.71
C ILE A 52 -4.00 3.55 -5.72
N LEU A 53 -4.65 4.70 -5.84
CA LEU A 53 -3.98 6.00 -5.74
C LEU A 53 -3.50 6.27 -4.31
N ALA A 54 -4.29 5.93 -3.29
CA ALA A 54 -3.89 6.04 -1.89
C ALA A 54 -2.68 5.13 -1.59
N ALA A 55 -2.70 3.88 -2.06
CA ALA A 55 -1.56 2.97 -1.93
C ALA A 55 -0.30 3.55 -2.59
N THR A 56 -0.42 4.00 -3.83
CA THR A 56 0.69 4.58 -4.60
C THR A 56 1.30 5.79 -3.88
N ALA A 57 0.46 6.73 -3.43
CA ALA A 57 0.91 7.91 -2.70
C ALA A 57 1.62 7.55 -1.39
N LEU A 58 1.08 6.60 -0.61
CA LEU A 58 1.68 6.20 0.66
C LEU A 58 3.03 5.49 0.48
N PHE A 59 3.18 4.62 -0.52
CA PHE A 59 4.45 3.96 -0.81
C PHE A 59 5.52 4.95 -1.33
N LEU A 60 5.14 5.89 -2.19
CA LEU A 60 6.04 6.95 -2.65
C LEU A 60 6.47 7.88 -1.51
N ALA A 61 5.56 8.22 -0.59
CA ALA A 61 5.88 8.99 0.62
C ALA A 61 6.88 8.24 1.50
N TYR A 62 6.67 6.94 1.72
CA TYR A 62 7.60 6.13 2.51
C TYR A 62 8.99 6.00 1.89
N ARG A 63 9.06 5.83 0.56
CA ARG A 63 10.34 5.83 -0.16
C ARG A 63 11.04 7.18 -0.01
N ALA A 64 10.34 8.29 -0.26
CA ALA A 64 10.91 9.62 -0.11
C ALA A 64 11.43 9.86 1.32
N PHE A 65 10.71 9.37 2.34
CA PHE A 65 11.15 9.43 3.74
C PHE A 65 12.45 8.65 3.96
N ARG A 66 12.53 7.42 3.43
CA ARG A 66 13.77 6.61 3.51
C ARG A 66 14.95 7.27 2.80
N ASP A 67 14.69 7.99 1.72
CA ASP A 67 15.70 8.72 0.94
C ASP A 67 16.03 10.10 1.54
N GLY A 68 15.38 10.52 2.63
CA GLY A 68 15.59 11.84 3.25
C GLY A 68 14.99 13.02 2.48
N ARG A 69 14.09 12.77 1.51
CA ARG A 69 13.48 13.79 0.65
C ARG A 69 12.19 14.36 1.26
N ALA A 70 12.33 15.24 2.25
CA ALA A 70 11.21 15.76 3.03
C ALA A 70 10.11 16.47 2.21
N GLU A 71 10.48 17.24 1.19
CA GLU A 71 9.52 17.93 0.31
C GLU A 71 8.65 16.94 -0.48
N ASP A 72 9.27 15.87 -0.98
CA ASP A 72 8.56 14.81 -1.70
C ASP A 72 7.62 14.03 -0.77
N VAL A 73 8.04 13.79 0.48
CA VAL A 73 7.17 13.20 1.51
C VAL A 73 5.90 14.04 1.67
N GLN A 74 6.04 15.36 1.87
CA GLN A 74 4.89 16.25 2.01
C GLN A 74 4.01 16.26 0.76
N ARG A 75 4.60 16.32 -0.43
CA ARG A 75 3.86 16.28 -1.69
C ARG A 75 3.01 15.02 -1.81
N PHE A 76 3.58 13.85 -1.52
CA PHE A 76 2.85 12.59 -1.63
C PHE A 76 1.80 12.42 -0.53
N LEU A 77 2.05 12.93 0.68
CA LEU A 77 1.03 12.97 1.74
C LEU A 77 -0.13 13.91 1.39
N THR A 78 0.11 15.03 0.71
CA THR A 78 -0.96 15.88 0.19
C THR A 78 -1.80 15.10 -0.83
N ARG A 79 -1.18 14.41 -1.79
CA ARG A 79 -1.90 13.55 -2.74
C ARG A 79 -2.67 12.41 -2.08
N LEU A 80 -2.16 11.86 -0.98
CA LEU A 80 -2.85 10.86 -0.19
C LEU A 80 -4.14 11.43 0.44
N ARG A 81 -4.13 12.67 0.92
CA ARG A 81 -5.30 13.35 1.51
C ARG A 81 -6.37 13.72 0.48
N GLU A 82 -6.00 13.86 -0.78
CA GLU A 82 -6.96 14.07 -1.87
C GLU A 82 -7.81 12.81 -2.15
N GLN A 83 -7.43 11.65 -1.60
CA GLN A 83 -8.16 10.41 -1.76
C GLN A 83 -9.28 10.25 -0.74
N ASP A 84 -10.23 9.37 -1.06
CA ASP A 84 -11.34 9.01 -0.18
C ASP A 84 -10.83 8.54 1.20
N ARG A 85 -11.45 9.05 2.27
CA ARG A 85 -10.98 8.80 3.65
C ARG A 85 -10.97 7.31 3.99
N ASP A 86 -11.93 6.56 3.46
CA ASP A 86 -12.02 5.13 3.70
C ASP A 86 -10.95 4.34 2.94
N SER A 87 -10.59 4.78 1.73
CA SER A 87 -9.43 4.26 0.99
C SER A 87 -8.11 4.51 1.72
N VAL A 88 -7.91 5.72 2.26
CA VAL A 88 -6.72 6.06 3.05
C VAL A 88 -6.61 5.16 4.30
N LYS A 89 -7.72 4.99 5.04
CA LYS A 89 -7.76 4.08 6.20
C LYS A 89 -7.46 2.64 5.82
N LEU A 90 -8.10 2.14 4.75
CA LEU A 90 -7.88 0.78 4.26
C LEU A 90 -6.40 0.53 3.95
N VAL A 91 -5.80 1.40 3.16
CA VAL A 91 -4.40 1.28 2.73
C VAL A 91 -3.45 1.31 3.93
N ARG A 92 -3.71 2.18 4.92
CA ARG A 92 -2.95 2.21 6.17
C ARG A 92 -2.99 0.86 6.90
N HIS A 93 -4.18 0.27 7.03
CA HIS A 93 -4.34 -1.05 7.64
C HIS A 93 -3.62 -2.16 6.85
N LEU A 94 -3.67 -2.12 5.52
CA LEU A 94 -2.98 -3.07 4.66
C LEU A 94 -1.45 -2.98 4.79
N VAL A 95 -0.90 -1.76 4.83
CA VAL A 95 0.54 -1.55 5.01
C VAL A 95 1.01 -2.04 6.38
N ARG A 96 0.24 -1.77 7.44
CA ARG A 96 0.53 -2.31 8.78
C ARG A 96 0.57 -3.84 8.78
N LEU A 97 -0.41 -4.47 8.14
CA LEU A 97 -0.47 -5.93 8.01
C LEU A 97 0.74 -6.49 7.27
N GLU A 98 1.15 -5.89 6.15
CA GLU A 98 2.35 -6.34 5.42
C GLU A 98 3.64 -6.13 6.21
N ALA A 99 3.78 -4.98 6.90
CA ALA A 99 4.91 -4.75 7.78
C ALA A 99 4.95 -5.73 8.97
N ALA A 100 3.80 -6.08 9.52
CA ALA A 100 3.67 -7.06 10.59
C ALA A 100 3.92 -8.49 10.12
N ARG A 101 3.50 -8.84 8.89
CA ARG A 101 3.72 -10.16 8.31
C ARG A 101 5.19 -10.56 8.29
N ALA A 102 6.08 -9.62 7.99
CA ALA A 102 7.53 -9.87 8.02
C ALA A 102 8.08 -10.12 9.43
N LYS A 103 7.45 -9.53 10.47
CA LYS A 103 7.88 -9.63 11.87
C LYS A 103 7.16 -10.71 12.66
N GLY A 104 6.01 -11.17 12.18
CA GLY A 104 5.10 -12.10 12.87
C GLY A 104 4.18 -11.45 13.90
N TRP A 105 4.22 -10.13 14.07
CA TRP A 105 3.43 -9.44 15.12
C TRP A 105 3.13 -7.96 14.79
N LEU A 106 2.11 -7.41 15.46
CA LEU A 106 1.71 -6.01 15.41
C LEU A 106 1.48 -5.45 16.84
N PRO A 107 1.76 -4.16 17.11
CA PRO A 107 1.37 -3.52 18.37
C PRO A 107 -0.11 -3.70 18.69
N LYS A 108 -0.44 -4.00 19.95
CA LYS A 108 -1.81 -4.29 20.40
C LYS A 108 -2.81 -3.22 19.97
N ALA A 109 -2.49 -1.94 20.19
CA ALA A 109 -3.36 -0.83 19.78
C ALA A 109 -3.65 -0.81 18.26
N GLN A 110 -2.66 -1.12 17.42
CA GLN A 110 -2.83 -1.17 15.97
C GLN A 110 -3.60 -2.41 15.53
N TYR A 111 -3.42 -3.53 16.24
CA TYR A 111 -4.16 -4.77 16.00
C TYR A 111 -5.65 -4.61 16.35
N ASP A 112 -5.95 -4.00 17.49
CA ASP A 112 -7.33 -3.74 17.92
C ASP A 112 -8.03 -2.74 16.99
N GLU A 113 -7.33 -1.68 16.54
CA GLU A 113 -7.83 -0.74 15.54
C GLU A 113 -8.13 -1.44 14.20
N LEU A 114 -7.23 -2.32 13.74
CA LEU A 114 -7.40 -3.11 12.52
C LEU A 114 -8.62 -4.02 12.60
N LEU A 115 -8.77 -4.78 13.70
CA LEU A 115 -9.93 -5.67 13.86
C LEU A 115 -11.23 -4.88 13.94
N SER A 116 -11.25 -3.79 14.70
CA SER A 116 -12.43 -2.92 14.82
C SER A 116 -12.85 -2.36 13.45
N TYR A 117 -11.88 -1.90 12.65
CA TYR A 117 -12.10 -1.49 11.27
C TYR A 117 -12.64 -2.64 10.41
N ALA A 118 -11.97 -3.81 10.44
CA ALA A 118 -12.31 -4.93 9.60
C ALA A 118 -13.73 -5.45 9.87
N TRP A 119 -14.17 -5.49 11.13
CA TRP A 119 -15.54 -5.86 11.49
C TRP A 119 -16.57 -4.82 11.01
N ARG A 120 -16.31 -3.53 11.23
CA ARG A 120 -17.23 -2.45 10.81
C ARG A 120 -17.43 -2.43 9.30
N GLU A 121 -16.35 -2.57 8.53
CA GLU A 121 -16.37 -2.54 7.07
C GLU A 121 -16.62 -3.92 6.43
N LYS A 122 -16.92 -4.96 7.24
CA LYS A 122 -17.15 -6.34 6.78
C LYS A 122 -16.00 -6.92 5.94
N ARG A 123 -14.76 -6.54 6.27
CA ARG A 123 -13.51 -6.97 5.61
C ARG A 123 -12.92 -8.20 6.29
N PHE A 124 -13.61 -9.33 6.16
CA PHE A 124 -13.18 -10.60 6.77
C PHE A 124 -11.82 -11.11 6.25
N ASP A 125 -11.41 -10.67 5.05
CA ASP A 125 -10.06 -10.90 4.51
C ASP A 125 -8.98 -10.35 5.44
N LEU A 126 -9.21 -9.17 6.04
CA LEU A 126 -8.28 -8.55 6.98
C LEU A 126 -8.26 -9.28 8.31
N VAL A 127 -9.41 -9.76 8.80
CA VAL A 127 -9.51 -10.57 10.02
C VAL A 127 -8.69 -11.86 9.88
N LEU A 128 -8.85 -12.57 8.75
CA LEU A 128 -8.11 -13.81 8.48
C LEU A 128 -6.60 -13.58 8.37
N ARG A 129 -6.18 -12.45 7.80
CA ARG A 129 -4.76 -12.08 7.71
C ARG A 129 -4.20 -11.66 9.07
N ALA A 130 -4.95 -10.92 9.86
CA ALA A 130 -4.58 -10.52 11.21
C ALA A 130 -4.44 -11.74 12.14
N GLY A 131 -5.29 -12.77 12.00
CA GLY A 131 -5.19 -14.01 12.78
C GLY A 131 -3.90 -14.81 12.58
N LYS A 132 -3.06 -14.45 11.59
CA LYS A 132 -1.75 -15.08 11.34
C LYS A 132 -0.59 -14.36 12.01
N ILE A 133 -0.84 -13.27 12.72
CA ILE A 133 0.18 -12.49 13.43
C ILE A 133 -0.22 -12.33 14.90
N GLU A 134 0.77 -12.19 15.77
CA GLU A 134 0.54 -11.93 17.19
C GLU A 134 0.21 -10.46 17.44
N SER A 135 -0.59 -10.18 18.47
CA SER A 135 -0.66 -8.84 19.07
C SER A 135 0.30 -8.76 20.25
N ARG A 136 1.11 -7.69 20.30
CA ARG A 136 2.10 -7.50 21.38
C ARG A 136 1.95 -6.14 22.03
N ASP A 137 2.10 -6.09 23.33
CA ASP A 137 2.04 -4.83 24.09
C ASP A 137 3.39 -4.11 24.05
N VAL A 138 3.70 -3.55 22.88
CA VAL A 138 4.94 -2.83 22.60
C VAL A 138 4.64 -1.64 21.69
N ALA A 139 5.49 -0.62 21.73
CA ALA A 139 5.39 0.52 20.85
C ALA A 139 5.60 0.11 19.37
N ALA A 140 4.96 0.84 18.46
CA ALA A 140 5.21 0.70 17.02
C ALA A 140 6.62 1.17 16.68
N THR A 141 7.39 0.35 15.96
CA THR A 141 8.79 0.62 15.62
C THR A 141 9.09 0.37 14.14
N GLY A 142 10.12 1.06 13.62
CA GLY A 142 10.59 0.98 12.23
C GLY A 142 10.12 2.14 11.36
N GLY A 143 10.58 2.18 10.11
CA GLY A 143 10.35 3.32 9.22
C GLY A 143 8.87 3.62 8.97
N TRP A 144 8.01 2.61 8.85
CA TRP A 144 6.57 2.82 8.68
C TRP A 144 5.92 3.45 9.91
N ALA A 145 6.33 3.02 11.12
CA ALA A 145 5.86 3.62 12.36
C ALA A 145 6.38 5.07 12.52
N ALA A 146 7.58 5.37 12.01
CA ALA A 146 8.11 6.74 11.98
C ALA A 146 7.30 7.63 11.02
N VAL A 147 7.05 7.17 9.78
CA VAL A 147 6.18 7.89 8.84
C VAL A 147 4.78 8.08 9.42
N GLU A 148 4.19 7.04 10.02
CA GLU A 148 2.91 7.20 10.70
C GLU A 148 3.00 8.20 11.83
N ARG A 149 3.98 8.15 12.74
CA ARG A 149 4.08 9.11 13.84
C ARG A 149 4.29 10.55 13.37
N ASP A 150 5.19 10.75 12.42
CA ASP A 150 5.62 12.07 11.97
C ASP A 150 4.55 12.74 11.09
N PHE A 151 3.65 11.95 10.50
CA PHE A 151 2.66 12.42 9.54
C PHE A 151 1.20 12.00 9.84
N CYS A 152 0.94 11.24 10.92
CA CYS A 152 -0.40 10.84 11.40
C CYS A 152 -1.34 12.01 11.72
N PRO A 153 -0.87 13.15 12.27
CA PRO A 153 -1.76 14.28 12.58
C PRO A 153 -2.49 14.82 11.35
N LEU A 154 -2.09 14.39 10.15
CA LEU A 154 -2.59 14.88 8.88
C LEU A 154 -3.48 13.86 8.14
N LEU A 155 -3.87 12.76 8.79
CA LEU A 155 -4.71 11.69 8.22
C LEU A 155 -5.99 11.39 9.03
N THR A 156 -6.19 12.05 10.17
CA THR A 156 -7.44 12.06 10.96
C THR A 156 -8.35 13.19 10.55
#